data_AF-A0A4Y3QWV4-F1
#
_entry.id   AF-A0A4Y3QWV4-F1
#
_cell.length_a   1.000
_cell.length_b   1.000
_cell.length_c   1.000
_cell.angle_alpha   90.00
_cell.angle_beta   90.00
_cell.angle_gamma   90.00
#
_symmetry.space_group_name_H-M   'P 1'
#
loop_
_entity.id
_entity.type
_entity.pdbx_description
1 polymer ?
#
loop_
_entity_poly.entity_id
_entity_poly.type
_entity_poly.pdbx_seq_one_letter_code
_entity_poly.pdbx_strand_id
1 'polypeptide(L)'
;MSTSGWVALTLGSGCLGFSGMAGPAGTSWGLLAAGLALVVAGVWAVLRGRQHLTPVLTSLHNLPADERVVLFLRAFQDDDGYSRVAALRWFRLLFTSMLPTPAHLRTEEDQVCRAFAPFGRMVALGRTTDRLPRLGAERHYASDGTWKGEVLAALDRSTLVVLATGAGGGLAWEVEQLVARDDPTRLVLLVSRDRQQYARFRASLGPHFPKGLPDYPRRRLRHRLLRGRYVRAAIWFDSRWTPHWEMLDGRFPLAGLARRTQRALPRALRKVYRRAGVPSRVAPTTRRPGAVKLSTLLISAFWLLPLAVVLLAMQVVVLLVNFVIETVFRQSHGSPGLDDQSRVTSSDFGFDVWEFLWGSWPLWSLWLAVVALCAYRMWRGGPFVIMMARIQGVFFPVFLLASLLSWSPTVGMLVLATSVLLGLTFLGMPAATVLLLRRDVREWVDSRL
;
A
#
# COMPACT_ATOMS: atom_id res chain seq x y z
N MET A 1 -7.16 8.84 -16.27
CA MET A 1 -6.47 9.61 -15.20
C MET A 1 -5.92 8.73 -14.07
N SER A 2 -6.67 7.76 -13.53
CA SER A 2 -6.13 6.90 -12.47
C SER A 2 -4.96 6.02 -12.95
N THR A 3 -5.05 5.45 -14.15
CA THR A 3 -4.01 4.61 -14.77
C THR A 3 -2.72 5.39 -15.04
N SER A 4 -2.82 6.57 -15.66
CA SER A 4 -1.67 7.45 -15.89
C SER A 4 -1.01 7.92 -14.59
N GLY A 5 -1.80 8.15 -13.53
CA GLY A 5 -1.26 8.48 -12.21
C GLY A 5 -0.42 7.35 -11.59
N TRP A 6 -0.82 6.09 -11.76
CA TRP A 6 -0.03 4.93 -11.33
C TRP A 6 1.26 4.77 -12.13
N VAL A 7 1.24 5.05 -13.43
CA VAL A 7 2.44 5.05 -14.28
C VAL A 7 3.42 6.13 -13.81
N ALA A 8 2.96 7.37 -13.62
CA ALA A 8 3.79 8.46 -13.13
C ALA A 8 4.39 8.18 -11.74
N LEU A 9 3.61 7.60 -10.82
CA LEU A 9 4.10 7.17 -9.51
C LEU A 9 5.24 6.15 -9.61
N THR A 10 5.09 5.19 -10.52
CA THR A 10 6.05 4.11 -10.73
C THR A 10 7.35 4.66 -11.30
N LEU A 11 7.26 5.45 -12.37
CA LEU A 11 8.42 6.08 -13.01
C LEU A 11 9.14 7.03 -12.05
N GLY A 12 8.41 7.92 -11.37
CA GLY A 12 9.00 8.88 -10.45
C GLY A 12 9.69 8.24 -9.25
N SER A 13 9.08 7.21 -8.66
CA SER A 13 9.72 6.43 -7.58
C SER A 13 10.97 5.70 -8.09
N GLY A 14 10.95 5.28 -9.35
CA GLY A 14 12.09 4.65 -9.99
C GLY A 14 13.27 5.58 -10.17
N CYS A 15 13.03 6.80 -10.66
CA CYS A 15 14.04 7.84 -10.75
C CYS A 15 14.66 8.15 -9.38
N LEU A 16 13.84 8.27 -8.33
CA LEU A 16 14.31 8.52 -6.97
C LEU A 16 15.21 7.37 -6.45
N GLY A 17 14.82 6.12 -6.72
CA GLY A 17 15.61 4.95 -6.33
C GLY A 17 16.97 4.91 -7.02
N PHE A 18 17.01 5.22 -8.31
CA PHE A 18 18.25 5.28 -9.09
C PHE A 18 19.19 6.40 -8.59
N SER A 19 18.64 7.60 -8.38
CA SER A 19 19.41 8.73 -7.84
C SER A 19 20.02 8.45 -6.47
N GLY A 20 19.32 7.72 -5.58
CA GLY A 20 19.86 7.36 -4.27
C GLY A 20 21.04 6.40 -4.31
N MET A 21 21.24 5.68 -5.41
CA MET A 21 22.31 4.68 -5.58
C MET A 21 23.53 5.21 -6.36
N ALA A 22 23.38 6.27 -7.15
CA ALA A 22 24.45 6.80 -8.02
C ALA A 22 25.65 7.44 -7.30
N GLY A 23 25.73 7.35 -5.96
CA GLY A 23 26.76 7.99 -5.16
C GLY A 23 26.71 9.53 -5.21
N PRO A 24 27.46 10.22 -4.32
CA PRO A 24 27.42 11.68 -4.26
C PRO A 24 27.97 12.36 -5.52
N ALA A 25 28.82 11.69 -6.30
CA ALA A 25 29.41 12.21 -7.54
C ALA A 25 28.54 12.02 -8.80
N GLY A 26 27.61 11.05 -8.80
CA GLY A 26 26.77 10.71 -9.95
C GLY A 26 25.30 11.12 -9.83
N THR A 27 24.89 11.69 -8.70
CA THR A 27 23.48 12.06 -8.48
C THR A 27 23.16 13.40 -9.14
N SER A 28 22.50 13.37 -10.30
CA SER A 28 21.97 14.60 -10.88
C SER A 28 20.74 15.07 -10.08
N TRP A 29 20.83 16.24 -9.46
CA TRP A 29 19.71 16.88 -8.77
C TRP A 29 18.47 17.01 -9.67
N GLY A 30 18.67 17.08 -10.99
CA GLY A 30 17.60 17.05 -11.99
C GLY A 30 16.77 15.75 -11.97
N LEU A 31 17.39 14.57 -11.90
CA LEU A 31 16.68 13.29 -11.82
C LEU A 31 15.89 13.16 -10.50
N LEU A 32 16.44 13.67 -9.40
CA LEU A 32 15.75 13.72 -8.12
C LEU A 32 14.50 14.62 -8.19
N ALA A 33 14.65 15.83 -8.71
CA ALA A 33 13.56 16.79 -8.85
C ALA A 33 12.46 16.26 -9.79
N ALA A 34 12.84 15.70 -10.93
CA ALA A 34 11.92 15.08 -11.88
C ALA A 34 11.19 13.87 -11.27
N GLY A 35 11.91 13.00 -10.55
CA GLY A 35 11.34 11.87 -9.85
C GLY A 35 10.32 12.28 -8.80
N LEU A 36 10.65 13.30 -7.99
CA LEU A 36 9.72 13.86 -7.00
C LEU A 36 8.48 14.47 -7.67
N ALA A 37 8.66 15.28 -8.72
CA ALA A 37 7.56 15.89 -9.45
C ALA A 37 6.59 14.83 -10.03
N LEU A 38 7.13 13.77 -10.63
CA LEU A 38 6.34 12.64 -11.15
C LEU A 38 5.57 11.90 -10.05
N VAL A 39 6.18 11.68 -8.89
CA VAL A 39 5.48 11.07 -7.75
C VAL A 39 4.33 11.96 -7.27
N VAL A 40 4.56 13.27 -7.09
CA VAL A 40 3.53 14.20 -6.65
C VAL A 40 2.38 14.27 -7.66
N ALA A 41 2.70 14.45 -8.94
CA ALA A 41 1.72 14.47 -10.02
C ALA A 41 0.93 13.15 -10.11
N GLY A 42 1.61 12.01 -9.93
CA GLY A 42 0.99 10.71 -9.93
C GLY A 42 0.05 10.46 -8.74
N VAL A 43 0.45 10.86 -7.51
CA VAL A 43 -0.44 10.84 -6.34
C VAL A 43 -1.67 11.69 -6.61
N TRP A 44 -1.48 12.92 -7.07
CA TRP A 44 -2.56 13.84 -7.37
C TRP A 44 -3.52 13.27 -8.42
N ALA A 45 -3.00 12.74 -9.54
CA ALA A 45 -3.80 12.15 -10.61
C ALA A 45 -4.59 10.91 -10.16
N VAL A 46 -4.00 10.06 -9.31
CA VAL A 46 -4.73 8.92 -8.74
C VAL A 46 -5.85 9.38 -7.82
N LEU A 47 -5.58 10.31 -6.90
CA LEU A 47 -6.60 10.79 -5.96
C LEU A 47 -7.73 11.52 -6.69
N ARG A 48 -7.37 12.42 -7.61
CA ARG A 48 -8.34 13.17 -8.42
C ARG A 48 -9.17 12.23 -9.30
N GLY A 49 -8.51 11.27 -9.95
CA GLY A 49 -9.20 10.25 -10.75
C GLY A 49 -10.19 9.42 -9.93
N ARG A 50 -9.86 9.08 -8.68
CA ARG A 50 -10.79 8.39 -7.77
C ARG A 50 -11.97 9.28 -7.36
N GLN A 51 -11.76 10.58 -7.15
CA GLN A 51 -12.85 11.51 -6.83
C GLN A 51 -13.86 11.59 -7.97
N HIS A 52 -13.41 11.63 -9.23
CA HIS A 52 -14.30 11.61 -10.40
C HIS A 52 -15.11 10.31 -10.56
N LEU A 53 -14.63 9.21 -9.99
CA LEU A 53 -15.31 7.91 -10.03
C LEU A 53 -16.15 7.66 -8.76
N THR A 54 -16.13 8.57 -7.79
CA THR A 54 -16.89 8.40 -6.55
C THR A 54 -18.35 8.76 -6.82
N PRO A 55 -19.31 7.84 -6.60
CA PRO A 55 -20.72 8.12 -6.82
C PRO A 55 -21.21 9.19 -5.84
N VAL A 56 -22.16 10.01 -6.29
CA VAL A 56 -22.88 10.99 -5.48
C VAL A 56 -24.31 10.46 -5.28
N LEU A 57 -24.75 10.48 -4.03
CA LEU A 57 -26.08 10.04 -3.64
C LEU A 57 -27.11 11.12 -3.98
N THR A 58 -28.22 10.70 -4.57
CA THR A 58 -29.36 11.58 -4.86
C THR A 58 -30.08 12.04 -3.60
N SER A 59 -30.23 11.17 -2.60
CA SER A 59 -30.68 11.51 -1.25
C SER A 59 -30.20 10.47 -0.22
N LEU A 60 -30.20 10.83 1.05
CA LEU A 60 -30.03 9.89 2.16
C LEU A 60 -31.35 9.22 2.55
N HIS A 61 -32.48 9.88 2.27
CA HIS A 61 -33.81 9.33 2.47
C HIS A 61 -34.11 8.14 1.53
N ASN A 62 -33.77 8.22 0.24
CA ASN A 62 -34.14 7.23 -0.79
C ASN A 62 -33.04 6.20 -1.07
N LEU A 63 -32.39 5.67 -0.03
CA LEU A 63 -31.44 4.56 -0.21
C LEU A 63 -32.20 3.24 -0.50
N PRO A 64 -31.60 2.21 -1.14
CA PRO A 64 -32.27 0.92 -1.44
C PRO A 64 -32.56 0.08 -0.19
N ALA A 65 -33.83 -0.27 0.08
CA ALA A 65 -34.30 -0.80 1.38
C ALA A 65 -33.56 -2.06 1.88
N ASP A 66 -32.98 -2.83 0.97
CA ASP A 66 -32.17 -4.03 1.20
C ASP A 66 -30.73 -3.73 1.67
N GLU A 67 -30.24 -2.50 1.50
CA GLU A 67 -28.90 -2.09 1.91
C GLU A 67 -28.84 -1.65 3.39
N ARG A 68 -27.91 -2.26 4.15
CA ARG A 68 -27.52 -1.76 5.47
C ARG A 68 -26.68 -0.50 5.35
N VAL A 69 -26.97 0.49 6.19
CA VAL A 69 -26.36 1.83 6.13
C VAL A 69 -25.60 2.14 7.43
N VAL A 70 -24.42 2.73 7.27
CA VAL A 70 -23.64 3.33 8.36
C VAL A 70 -23.63 4.83 8.15
N LEU A 71 -24.26 5.58 9.04
CA LEU A 71 -24.27 7.04 8.95
C LEU A 71 -22.98 7.60 9.56
N PHE A 72 -22.26 8.42 8.81
CA PHE A 72 -21.05 9.10 9.29
C PHE A 72 -21.29 10.59 9.48
N LEU A 73 -21.40 11.00 10.75
CA LEU A 73 -21.59 12.38 11.18
C LEU A 73 -20.26 13.01 11.55
N ARG A 74 -20.02 14.23 11.07
CA ARG A 74 -18.83 15.02 11.41
C ARG A 74 -19.04 16.48 11.08
N ALA A 75 -18.31 17.34 11.79
CA ALA A 75 -18.22 18.73 11.38
C ALA A 75 -17.47 18.86 10.03
N PHE A 76 -17.98 19.67 9.11
CA PHE A 76 -17.36 19.84 7.80
C PHE A 76 -15.91 20.36 7.86
N GLN A 77 -15.53 21.09 8.91
CA GLN A 77 -14.16 21.56 9.10
C GLN A 77 -13.14 20.42 9.32
N ASP A 78 -13.61 19.23 9.69
CA ASP A 78 -12.77 18.05 9.91
C ASP A 78 -12.50 17.27 8.60
N ASP A 79 -13.22 17.58 7.52
CA ASP A 79 -13.10 16.89 6.23
C ASP A 79 -11.68 16.89 5.67
N ASP A 80 -10.93 17.99 5.82
CA ASP A 80 -9.55 18.07 5.33
C ASP A 80 -8.60 17.18 6.12
N GLY A 81 -8.89 16.95 7.40
CA GLY A 81 -8.15 15.99 8.23
C GLY A 81 -8.43 14.54 7.84
N TYR A 82 -9.69 14.23 7.57
CA TYR A 82 -10.14 12.92 7.09
C TYR A 82 -9.70 12.60 5.67
N SER A 83 -9.55 13.63 4.83
CA SER A 83 -9.05 13.52 3.44
C SER A 83 -7.54 13.30 3.36
N ARG A 84 -6.81 13.37 4.50
CA ARG A 84 -5.37 13.14 4.51
C ARG A 84 -5.04 11.72 4.11
N VAL A 85 -4.10 11.59 3.20
CA VAL A 85 -3.61 10.32 2.72
C VAL A 85 -2.37 9.93 3.51
N ALA A 86 -2.28 8.66 3.93
CA ALA A 86 -1.13 8.15 4.67
C ALA A 86 0.19 8.34 3.89
N ALA A 87 0.12 8.37 2.56
CA ALA A 87 1.24 8.59 1.65
C ALA A 87 2.03 9.87 1.95
N LEU A 88 1.41 11.01 2.30
CA LEU A 88 2.11 12.31 2.58
C LEU A 88 3.19 12.25 3.67
N ARG A 89 3.39 11.08 4.29
CA ARG A 89 4.52 10.73 5.15
C ARG A 89 5.74 10.31 4.31
N TRP A 90 6.02 11.08 3.24
CA TRP A 90 6.96 10.82 2.12
C TRP A 90 8.41 10.60 2.54
N PHE A 91 8.81 11.11 3.70
CA PHE A 91 10.17 10.98 4.21
C PHE A 91 10.65 9.52 4.32
N ARG A 92 9.73 8.55 4.42
CA ARG A 92 10.10 7.13 4.61
C ARG A 92 10.03 6.28 3.33
N LEU A 93 9.33 6.74 2.30
CA LEU A 93 9.31 6.10 0.98
C LEU A 93 10.66 6.33 0.27
N LEU A 94 11.26 7.52 0.46
CA LEU A 94 12.59 7.85 -0.05
C LEU A 94 13.71 6.93 0.48
N PHE A 95 13.56 6.36 1.69
CA PHE A 95 14.60 5.56 2.35
C PHE A 95 14.39 4.03 2.28
N THR A 96 13.26 3.54 1.72
CA THR A 96 12.97 2.10 1.73
C THR A 96 12.91 1.47 0.34
N SER A 97 13.15 2.24 -0.73
CA SER A 97 13.03 1.78 -2.12
C SER A 97 11.69 1.08 -2.43
N MET A 98 10.68 1.26 -1.56
CA MET A 98 9.38 0.61 -1.65
C MET A 98 8.39 1.57 -2.29
N LEU A 99 7.76 1.12 -3.37
CA LEU A 99 6.80 1.93 -4.09
C LEU A 99 5.50 2.17 -3.28
N PRO A 100 4.87 3.35 -3.44
CA PRO A 100 3.58 3.63 -2.86
C PRO A 100 2.53 2.63 -3.36
N THR A 101 1.59 2.24 -2.49
CA THR A 101 0.59 1.19 -2.74
C THR A 101 -0.80 1.81 -2.75
N PRO A 102 -1.84 1.16 -3.30
CA PRO A 102 -3.21 1.66 -3.22
C PRO A 102 -3.65 1.92 -1.78
N ALA A 103 -3.15 1.10 -0.84
CA ALA A 103 -3.36 1.30 0.58
C ALA A 103 -2.65 2.57 1.12
N HIS A 104 -1.46 2.91 0.60
CA HIS A 104 -0.78 4.17 0.95
C HIS A 104 -1.56 5.38 0.47
N LEU A 105 -2.29 5.26 -0.65
CA LEU A 105 -3.12 6.32 -1.23
C LEU A 105 -4.55 6.39 -0.66
N ARG A 106 -4.83 5.69 0.45
CA ARG A 106 -6.12 5.80 1.14
C ARG A 106 -6.15 7.00 2.05
N THR A 107 -7.26 7.74 1.97
CA THR A 107 -7.60 8.76 2.96
C THR A 107 -7.87 8.10 4.31
N GLU A 108 -7.79 8.87 5.40
CA GLU A 108 -8.22 8.39 6.71
C GLU A 108 -9.71 8.01 6.69
N GLU A 109 -10.55 8.77 5.97
CA GLU A 109 -11.96 8.45 5.78
C GLU A 109 -12.18 7.11 5.05
N ASP A 110 -11.46 6.83 3.95
CA ASP A 110 -11.54 5.55 3.22
C ASP A 110 -11.13 4.37 4.12
N GLN A 111 -10.14 4.58 5.01
CA GLN A 111 -9.78 3.56 5.99
C GLN A 111 -10.86 3.34 7.06
N VAL A 112 -11.55 4.40 7.50
CA VAL A 112 -12.71 4.33 8.39
C VAL A 112 -13.86 3.59 7.69
N CYS A 113 -14.20 3.95 6.46
CA CYS A 113 -15.21 3.30 5.64
C CYS A 113 -14.99 1.79 5.55
N ARG A 114 -13.76 1.37 5.23
CA ARG A 114 -13.41 -0.05 5.15
C ARG A 114 -13.44 -0.78 6.49
N ALA A 115 -13.20 -0.07 7.60
CA ALA A 115 -13.37 -0.68 8.91
C ALA A 115 -14.85 -1.01 9.13
N PHE A 116 -15.76 -0.08 8.84
CA PHE A 116 -17.19 -0.23 9.09
C PHE A 116 -17.98 -0.91 7.97
N ALA A 117 -17.34 -1.25 6.85
CA ALA A 117 -17.98 -1.98 5.74
C ALA A 117 -18.78 -3.24 6.15
N PRO A 118 -18.40 -4.04 7.18
CA PRO A 118 -19.22 -5.16 7.65
C PRO A 118 -20.60 -4.77 8.19
N PHE A 119 -20.77 -3.53 8.65
CA PHE A 119 -22.04 -3.01 9.18
C PHE A 119 -22.94 -2.48 8.07
N GLY A 120 -22.36 -2.02 6.96
CA GLY A 120 -23.11 -1.44 5.85
C GLY A 120 -22.31 -0.47 5.01
N ARG A 121 -22.98 0.09 4.00
CA ARG A 121 -22.50 1.18 3.16
C ARG A 121 -22.42 2.46 3.99
N MET A 122 -21.27 3.12 3.98
CA MET A 122 -21.10 4.35 4.75
C MET A 122 -21.56 5.56 3.96
N VAL A 123 -22.47 6.35 4.54
CA VAL A 123 -23.04 7.55 3.93
C VAL A 123 -22.83 8.76 4.82
N ALA A 124 -22.72 9.94 4.23
CA ALA A 124 -22.57 11.20 4.95
C ALA A 124 -23.18 12.37 4.16
N LEU A 125 -23.40 13.49 4.84
CA LEU A 125 -23.60 14.76 4.16
C LEU A 125 -22.26 15.32 3.65
N GLY A 126 -22.30 15.86 2.43
CA GLY A 126 -21.21 16.62 1.83
C GLY A 126 -21.41 18.13 1.99
N ARG A 127 -20.32 18.89 1.86
CA ARG A 127 -20.39 20.35 1.85
C ARG A 127 -20.79 20.81 0.44
N THR A 128 -21.82 21.63 0.31
CA THR A 128 -22.33 22.11 -1.00
C THR A 128 -21.28 22.86 -1.84
N THR A 129 -20.23 23.41 -1.20
CA THR A 129 -19.12 24.08 -1.88
C THR A 129 -18.04 23.12 -2.42
N ASP A 130 -18.15 21.81 -2.16
CA ASP A 130 -17.18 20.82 -2.64
C ASP A 130 -17.30 20.67 -4.17
N ARG A 131 -16.22 20.95 -4.91
CA ARG A 131 -16.20 20.82 -6.39
C ARG A 131 -16.25 19.37 -6.88
N LEU A 132 -15.79 18.42 -6.05
CA LEU A 132 -15.82 16.99 -6.32
C LEU A 132 -16.09 16.24 -5.00
N PRO A 133 -16.72 15.05 -5.06
CA PRO A 133 -16.90 14.23 -3.88
C PRO A 133 -15.58 13.80 -3.25
N ARG A 134 -15.53 13.87 -1.92
CA ARG A 134 -14.38 13.41 -1.14
C ARG A 134 -14.35 11.89 -1.12
N LEU A 135 -13.13 11.34 -1.01
CA LEU A 135 -12.91 9.90 -0.94
C LEU A 135 -13.22 9.38 0.46
N GLY A 136 -14.12 8.41 0.56
CA GLY A 136 -14.53 7.85 1.85
C GLY A 136 -16.00 7.49 1.82
N ALA A 137 -16.78 8.12 2.71
CA ALA A 137 -18.21 7.91 2.78
C ALA A 137 -18.87 8.47 1.52
N GLU A 138 -19.91 7.79 1.07
CA GLU A 138 -20.70 8.27 -0.07
C GLU A 138 -21.57 9.44 0.36
N ARG A 139 -21.68 10.45 -0.52
CA ARG A 139 -22.19 11.76 -0.10
C ARG A 139 -23.45 12.13 -0.82
N HIS A 140 -24.40 12.64 -0.04
CA HIS A 140 -25.48 13.47 -0.53
C HIS A 140 -25.17 14.94 -0.21
N TYR A 141 -25.54 15.85 -1.11
CA TYR A 141 -25.37 17.29 -0.92
C TYR A 141 -26.76 17.92 -0.80
N ALA A 142 -27.13 18.31 0.42
CA ALA A 142 -28.40 18.93 0.73
C ALA A 142 -28.23 20.44 0.93
N SER A 143 -29.30 21.21 0.71
CA SER A 143 -29.33 22.64 1.01
C SER A 143 -29.60 22.90 2.49
N ASP A 144 -29.41 24.13 2.94
CA ASP A 144 -29.64 24.53 4.34
C ASP A 144 -31.08 24.27 4.82
N GLY A 145 -32.04 24.22 3.89
CA GLY A 145 -33.44 23.92 4.19
C GLY A 145 -33.78 22.43 4.28
N THR A 146 -33.02 21.55 3.60
CA THR A 146 -33.38 20.12 3.47
C THR A 146 -32.47 19.18 4.26
N TRP A 147 -31.26 19.60 4.64
CA TRP A 147 -30.26 18.71 5.23
C TRP A 147 -30.73 18.04 6.53
N LYS A 148 -31.53 18.71 7.38
CA LYS A 148 -32.03 18.12 8.62
C LYS A 148 -32.92 16.91 8.35
N GLY A 149 -33.81 17.00 7.34
CA GLY A 149 -34.67 15.89 6.95
C GLY A 149 -33.87 14.69 6.46
N GLU A 150 -32.82 14.95 5.66
CA GLU A 150 -31.90 13.91 5.19
C GLU A 150 -31.15 13.22 6.34
N VAL A 151 -30.70 13.99 7.35
CA VAL A 151 -30.03 13.41 8.53
C VAL A 151 -30.99 12.56 9.36
N LEU A 152 -32.21 13.02 9.60
CA LEU A 152 -33.21 12.25 10.37
C LEU A 152 -33.54 10.93 9.68
N ALA A 153 -33.81 10.97 8.36
CA ALA A 153 -34.06 9.77 7.58
C ALA A 153 -32.87 8.79 7.61
N ALA A 154 -31.64 9.31 7.52
CA ALA A 154 -30.44 8.50 7.61
C ALA A 154 -30.23 7.89 9.00
N LEU A 155 -30.53 8.64 10.08
CA LEU A 155 -30.43 8.17 11.45
C LEU A 155 -31.37 6.98 11.68
N ASP A 156 -32.63 7.11 11.29
CA ASP A 156 -33.67 6.09 11.52
C ASP A 156 -33.35 4.77 10.79
N ARG A 157 -32.69 4.88 9.65
CA ARG A 157 -32.30 3.74 8.82
C ARG A 157 -30.95 3.12 9.20
N SER A 158 -30.09 3.88 9.87
CA SER A 158 -28.72 3.45 10.13
C SER A 158 -28.67 2.24 11.07
N THR A 159 -27.88 1.24 10.67
CA THR A 159 -27.54 0.11 11.55
C THR A 159 -26.47 0.51 12.56
N LEU A 160 -25.64 1.50 12.20
CA LEU A 160 -24.60 2.07 13.05
C LEU A 160 -24.41 3.55 12.70
N VAL A 161 -24.24 4.38 13.71
CA VAL A 161 -23.85 5.79 13.56
C VAL A 161 -22.42 5.97 14.04
N VAL A 162 -21.58 6.50 13.16
CA VAL A 162 -20.19 6.86 13.45
C VAL A 162 -20.12 8.38 13.54
N LEU A 163 -19.77 8.91 14.70
CA LEU A 163 -19.71 10.34 14.96
C LEU A 163 -18.27 10.78 15.21
N ALA A 164 -17.73 11.66 14.38
CA ALA A 164 -16.43 12.28 14.63
C ALA A 164 -16.55 13.33 15.75
N THR A 165 -15.63 13.31 16.72
CA THR A 165 -15.58 14.32 17.79
C THR A 165 -14.98 15.64 17.27
N GLY A 166 -15.79 16.36 16.49
CA GLY A 166 -15.47 17.65 15.91
C GLY A 166 -15.94 18.83 16.76
N ALA A 167 -15.83 20.03 16.24
CA ALA A 167 -16.54 21.20 16.77
C ALA A 167 -17.30 21.84 15.60
N GLY A 168 -18.58 22.13 15.74
CA GLY A 168 -19.37 22.71 14.66
C GLY A 168 -20.80 22.98 15.09
N GLY A 169 -21.38 24.08 14.59
CA GLY A 169 -22.72 24.52 15.00
C GLY A 169 -23.83 23.51 14.70
N GLY A 170 -23.79 22.87 13.53
CA GLY A 170 -24.78 21.84 13.16
C GLY A 170 -24.66 20.53 13.96
N LEU A 171 -23.46 20.23 14.47
CA LEU A 171 -23.18 18.96 15.15
C LEU A 171 -23.92 18.82 16.49
N ALA A 172 -24.21 19.95 17.17
CA ALA A 172 -24.96 19.94 18.42
C ALA A 172 -26.37 19.37 18.23
N TRP A 173 -27.08 19.90 17.23
CA TRP A 173 -28.40 19.39 16.85
C TRP A 173 -28.34 17.91 16.43
N GLU A 174 -27.34 17.50 15.64
CA GLU A 174 -27.16 16.10 15.26
C GLU A 174 -26.96 15.18 16.48
N VAL A 175 -26.18 15.63 17.47
CA VAL A 175 -25.97 14.89 18.74
C VAL A 175 -27.25 14.81 19.56
N GLU A 176 -28.01 15.89 19.67
CA GLU A 176 -29.31 15.89 20.36
C GLU A 176 -30.27 14.87 19.74
N GLN A 177 -30.39 14.88 18.40
CA GLN A 177 -31.24 13.93 17.68
C GLN A 177 -30.78 12.49 17.85
N LEU A 178 -29.46 12.28 17.93
CA LEU A 178 -28.88 10.96 18.14
C LEU A 178 -29.15 10.42 19.55
N VAL A 179 -28.94 11.25 20.58
CA VAL A 179 -29.20 10.87 21.96
C VAL A 179 -30.69 10.65 22.21
N ALA A 180 -31.56 11.48 21.63
CA ALA A 180 -33.01 11.37 21.79
C ALA A 180 -33.60 10.03 21.31
N ARG A 181 -32.89 9.30 20.43
CA ARG A 181 -33.29 7.98 19.94
C ARG A 181 -32.98 6.83 20.92
N ASP A 182 -32.26 7.11 22.01
CA ASP A 182 -31.93 6.18 23.09
C ASP A 182 -31.38 4.80 22.65
N ASP A 183 -30.61 4.76 21.56
CA ASP A 183 -29.88 3.56 21.14
C ASP A 183 -28.36 3.76 21.15
N PRO A 184 -27.74 3.80 22.35
CA PRO A 184 -26.29 3.95 22.48
C PRO A 184 -25.51 2.80 21.83
N THR A 185 -26.13 1.64 21.64
CA THR A 185 -25.43 0.45 21.12
C THR A 185 -25.08 0.57 19.65
N ARG A 186 -25.77 1.44 18.91
CA ARG A 186 -25.49 1.79 17.52
C ARG A 186 -24.50 2.93 17.36
N LEU A 187 -24.03 3.55 18.46
CA LEU A 187 -23.15 4.71 18.41
C LEU A 187 -21.68 4.37 18.61
N VAL A 188 -20.84 4.87 17.70
CA VAL A 188 -19.38 4.90 17.84
C VAL A 188 -18.85 6.32 17.65
N LEU A 189 -18.17 6.88 18.65
CA LEU A 189 -17.46 8.15 18.52
C LEU A 189 -16.04 7.92 18.02
N LEU A 190 -15.60 8.66 17.02
CA LEU A 190 -14.22 8.70 16.56
C LEU A 190 -13.52 9.93 17.12
N VAL A 191 -12.51 9.69 17.96
CA VAL A 191 -11.71 10.78 18.54
C VAL A 191 -10.67 11.24 17.53
N SER A 192 -10.85 12.45 17.03
CA SER A 192 -10.05 13.03 15.95
C SER A 192 -9.00 14.04 16.44
N ARG A 193 -7.99 14.27 15.59
CA ARG A 193 -6.92 15.29 15.70
C ARG A 193 -6.04 15.23 16.94
N ASP A 194 -6.50 15.70 18.09
CA ASP A 194 -5.73 15.82 19.34
C ASP A 194 -6.62 15.90 20.59
N ARG A 195 -5.96 15.94 21.76
CA ARG A 195 -6.62 16.00 23.06
C ARG A 195 -7.43 17.28 23.25
N GLN A 196 -7.01 18.39 22.66
CA GLN A 196 -7.67 19.69 22.85
C GLN A 196 -8.99 19.74 22.09
N GLN A 197 -9.03 19.22 20.85
CA GLN A 197 -10.28 19.09 20.10
C GLN A 197 -11.29 18.21 20.86
N TYR A 198 -10.85 17.06 21.35
CA TYR A 198 -11.73 16.19 22.16
C TYR A 198 -12.21 16.87 23.44
N ALA A 199 -11.33 17.59 24.14
CA ALA A 199 -11.70 18.31 25.35
C ALA A 199 -12.75 19.39 25.07
N ARG A 200 -12.65 20.12 23.95
CA ARG A 200 -13.66 21.10 23.51
C ARG A 200 -14.99 20.42 23.20
N PHE A 201 -14.97 19.35 22.40
CA PHE A 201 -16.17 18.55 22.10
C PHE A 201 -16.84 18.03 23.38
N ARG A 202 -16.05 17.50 24.32
CA ARG A 202 -16.56 17.02 25.61
C ARG A 202 -17.14 18.15 26.45
N ALA A 203 -16.52 19.33 26.48
CA ALA A 203 -17.04 20.45 27.24
C ALA A 203 -18.37 20.98 26.66
N SER A 204 -18.47 21.05 25.33
CA SER A 204 -19.66 21.58 24.67
C SER A 204 -20.80 20.56 24.56
N LEU A 205 -20.50 19.32 24.20
CA LEU A 205 -21.51 18.31 23.86
C LEU A 205 -21.59 17.15 24.86
N GLY A 206 -20.61 17.01 25.75
CA GLY A 206 -20.61 16.00 26.80
C GLY A 206 -21.88 15.98 27.66
N PRO A 207 -22.46 17.13 28.04
CA PRO A 207 -23.70 17.17 28.83
C PRO A 207 -24.92 16.54 28.15
N HIS A 208 -24.95 16.44 26.82
CA HIS A 208 -26.05 15.77 26.12
C HIS A 208 -25.99 14.25 26.29
N PHE A 209 -24.83 13.66 26.63
CA PHE A 209 -24.72 12.22 26.82
C PHE A 209 -25.18 11.85 28.25
N PRO A 210 -26.10 10.89 28.43
CA PRO A 210 -26.68 10.57 29.75
C PRO A 210 -25.68 10.23 30.85
N LYS A 211 -24.55 9.59 30.51
CA LYS A 211 -23.44 9.31 31.44
C LYS A 211 -22.18 10.16 31.16
N GLY A 212 -22.35 11.21 30.38
CA GLY A 212 -21.27 12.05 29.90
C GLY A 212 -20.28 11.30 29.00
N LEU A 213 -19.14 11.94 28.80
CA LEU A 213 -18.02 11.40 28.03
C LEU A 213 -16.79 11.20 28.91
N PRO A 214 -15.97 10.17 28.63
CA PRO A 214 -14.81 9.82 29.44
C PRO A 214 -13.69 10.86 29.30
N ASP A 215 -12.81 10.94 30.29
CA ASP A 215 -11.60 11.74 30.20
C ASP A 215 -10.63 11.20 29.15
N TYR A 216 -9.90 12.10 28.50
CA TYR A 216 -8.83 11.70 27.59
C TYR A 216 -7.71 10.99 28.39
N PRO A 217 -7.42 9.71 28.13
CA PRO A 217 -6.49 8.94 28.96
C PRO A 217 -5.07 9.50 28.91
N ARG A 218 -4.33 9.33 30.03
CA ARG A 218 -2.95 9.82 30.16
C ARG A 218 -2.05 9.23 29.05
N ARG A 219 -1.18 10.08 28.49
CA ARG A 219 -0.28 9.74 27.37
C ARG A 219 0.70 8.64 27.78
N ARG A 220 0.69 7.49 27.11
CA ARG A 220 1.77 6.50 27.22
C ARG A 220 2.92 6.90 26.28
N LEU A 221 4.16 6.50 26.60
CA LEU A 221 5.37 6.82 25.81
C LEU A 221 5.22 6.47 24.31
N ARG A 222 4.58 5.34 24.01
CA ARG A 222 4.28 4.88 22.64
C ARG A 222 3.45 5.89 21.83
N HIS A 223 2.69 6.78 22.47
CA HIS A 223 1.85 7.77 21.79
C HIS A 223 2.67 8.96 21.28
N ARG A 224 3.87 9.23 21.83
CA ARG A 224 4.80 10.27 21.31
C ARG A 224 5.37 9.86 19.96
N LEU A 225 5.75 8.59 19.81
CA LEU A 225 6.38 8.06 18.60
C LEU A 225 5.40 7.86 17.43
N LEU A 226 4.08 7.88 17.71
CA LEU A 226 3.03 7.63 16.72
C LEU A 226 2.24 8.90 16.35
N ARG A 227 2.81 10.10 16.59
CA ARG A 227 2.26 11.40 16.16
C ARG A 227 2.03 11.38 14.64
N GLY A 228 0.81 11.68 14.23
CA GLY A 228 0.44 11.79 12.80
C GLY A 228 -0.72 10.91 12.36
N ARG A 229 -1.65 10.57 13.26
CA ARG A 229 -2.96 10.02 12.87
C ARG A 229 -4.02 11.07 13.04
N TYR A 230 -4.96 11.13 12.12
CA TYR A 230 -6.13 11.95 12.31
C TYR A 230 -7.12 11.28 13.26
N VAL A 231 -7.47 10.00 13.03
CA VAL A 231 -8.27 9.20 13.98
C VAL A 231 -7.38 8.54 15.02
N ARG A 232 -7.61 8.81 16.31
CA ARG A 232 -6.74 8.38 17.41
C ARG A 232 -7.35 7.33 18.31
N ALA A 233 -8.63 7.46 18.62
CA ALA A 233 -9.36 6.54 19.48
C ALA A 233 -10.77 6.34 18.95
N ALA A 234 -11.44 5.32 19.45
CA ALA A 234 -12.86 5.15 19.29
C ALA A 234 -13.50 5.02 20.69
N ILE A 235 -14.70 5.55 20.85
CA ILE A 235 -15.52 5.39 22.05
C ILE A 235 -16.79 4.69 21.60
N TRP A 236 -17.21 3.66 22.31
CA TRP A 236 -18.48 2.98 22.06
C TRP A 236 -19.24 2.85 23.37
N PHE A 237 -20.55 2.65 23.30
CA PHE A 237 -21.41 2.63 24.47
C PHE A 237 -22.09 1.26 24.68
N ASP A 238 -22.35 0.93 25.94
CA ASP A 238 -23.26 -0.17 26.29
C ASP A 238 -24.73 0.28 26.21
N SER A 239 -25.67 -0.64 26.47
CA SER A 239 -27.11 -0.33 26.48
C SER A 239 -27.53 0.63 27.60
N ARG A 240 -26.63 0.97 28.52
CA ARG A 240 -26.87 1.89 29.65
C ARG A 240 -26.09 3.19 29.46
N TRP A 241 -25.70 3.55 28.24
CA TRP A 241 -24.89 4.74 27.94
C TRP A 241 -23.50 4.77 28.60
N THR A 242 -22.97 3.65 29.11
CA THR A 242 -21.63 3.65 29.71
C THR A 242 -20.58 3.77 28.61
N PRO A 243 -19.73 4.80 28.60
CA PRO A 243 -18.73 4.96 27.56
C PRO A 243 -17.53 4.06 27.79
N HIS A 244 -17.05 3.42 26.72
CA HIS A 244 -15.84 2.61 26.69
C HIS A 244 -14.82 3.19 25.73
N TRP A 245 -13.68 3.63 26.26
CA TRP A 245 -12.59 4.20 25.46
C TRP A 245 -11.66 3.12 24.91
N GLU A 246 -11.42 3.15 23.61
CA GLU A 246 -10.46 2.26 22.94
C GLU A 246 -9.44 3.07 22.13
N MET A 247 -8.18 3.01 22.57
CA MET A 247 -7.10 3.70 21.87
C MET A 247 -6.68 2.90 20.65
N LEU A 248 -6.50 3.55 19.49
CA LEU A 248 -6.16 2.85 18.24
C LEU A 248 -4.66 2.51 18.14
N ASP A 249 -3.91 2.43 19.23
CA ASP A 249 -2.46 2.23 19.21
C ASP A 249 -2.05 0.86 18.66
N GLY A 250 -1.77 0.80 17.36
CA GLY A 250 -1.21 -0.40 16.74
C GLY A 250 0.06 -0.91 17.44
N ARG A 251 0.18 -2.24 17.60
CA ARG A 251 1.29 -2.93 18.29
C ARG A 251 2.67 -2.75 17.64
N PHE A 252 2.77 -2.31 16.37
CA PHE A 252 4.06 -2.21 15.65
C PHE A 252 4.23 -0.85 14.96
N PRO A 253 5.35 -0.13 15.18
CA PRO A 253 5.60 1.18 14.57
C PRO A 253 5.90 1.15 13.06
N LEU A 254 6.34 0.01 12.49
CA LEU A 254 7.04 0.01 11.20
C LEU A 254 6.34 -0.73 10.05
N ALA A 255 5.64 -1.85 10.29
CA ALA A 255 4.99 -2.63 9.23
C ALA A 255 3.47 -2.39 9.17
N GLY A 256 2.95 -1.92 8.02
CA GLY A 256 1.50 -1.81 7.76
C GLY A 256 0.84 -0.47 8.06
N LEU A 257 1.59 0.64 8.02
CA LEU A 257 1.09 2.01 8.19
C LEU A 257 -0.08 2.35 7.25
N ALA A 258 -0.07 1.79 6.04
CA ALA A 258 -1.05 2.04 4.98
C ALA A 258 -2.50 1.63 5.30
N ARG A 259 -2.69 0.63 6.16
CA ARG A 259 -4.03 0.08 6.51
C ARG A 259 -4.27 0.15 8.00
N ARG A 260 -3.67 1.13 8.66
CA ARG A 260 -3.56 1.10 10.12
C ARG A 260 -4.89 1.40 10.79
N THR A 261 -5.62 2.42 10.34
CA THR A 261 -6.95 2.75 10.85
C THR A 261 -7.93 1.63 10.51
N GLN A 262 -7.92 1.15 9.26
CA GLN A 262 -8.69 0.00 8.78
C GLN A 262 -8.49 -1.28 9.61
N ARG A 263 -7.28 -1.52 10.14
CA ARG A 263 -6.97 -2.71 10.96
C ARG A 263 -7.09 -2.46 12.45
N ALA A 264 -6.93 -1.23 12.93
CA ALA A 264 -6.99 -0.90 14.34
C ALA A 264 -8.44 -0.84 14.82
N LEU A 265 -9.33 -0.21 14.05
CA LEU A 265 -10.75 -0.06 14.41
C LEU A 265 -11.45 -1.41 14.67
N PRO A 266 -11.38 -2.43 13.79
CA PRO A 266 -12.05 -3.70 14.07
C PRO A 266 -11.51 -4.45 15.28
N ARG A 267 -10.24 -4.21 15.65
CA ARG A 267 -9.64 -4.81 16.85
C ARG A 267 -10.09 -4.09 18.12
N ALA A 268 -10.04 -2.76 18.10
CA ALA A 268 -10.49 -1.90 19.19
C ALA A 268 -11.97 -2.11 19.48
N LEU A 269 -12.79 -2.18 18.42
CA LEU A 269 -14.24 -2.30 18.51
C LEU A 269 -14.73 -3.75 18.51
N ARG A 270 -13.90 -4.74 18.84
CA ARG A 270 -14.26 -6.18 18.75
C ARG A 270 -15.60 -6.52 19.43
N LYS A 271 -15.92 -5.85 20.55
CA LYS A 271 -17.20 -6.00 21.25
C LYS A 271 -18.40 -5.48 20.44
N VAL A 272 -18.24 -4.34 19.76
CA VAL A 272 -19.26 -3.76 18.86
C VAL A 272 -19.54 -4.68 17.68
N TYR A 273 -18.50 -5.21 17.03
CA TYR A 273 -18.66 -6.18 15.93
C TYR A 273 -19.39 -7.44 16.38
N ARG A 274 -19.02 -7.98 17.55
CA ARG A 274 -19.67 -9.16 18.13
C ARG A 274 -21.14 -8.90 18.43
N ARG A 275 -21.46 -7.75 19.04
CA ARG A 275 -22.83 -7.37 19.37
C ARG A 275 -23.70 -7.25 18.11
N ALA A 276 -23.17 -6.64 17.06
CA ALA A 276 -23.87 -6.50 15.79
C ALA A 276 -23.91 -7.78 14.94
N GLY A 277 -23.30 -8.89 15.39
CA GLY A 277 -23.26 -10.14 14.63
C GLY A 277 -22.48 -10.05 13.32
N VAL A 278 -21.60 -9.05 13.16
CA VAL A 278 -20.84 -8.83 11.92
C VAL A 278 -19.38 -9.27 12.08
N PRO A 279 -18.76 -9.81 11.03
CA PRO A 279 -17.38 -10.26 11.12
C PRO A 279 -16.44 -9.06 11.28
N SER A 280 -15.49 -9.13 12.23
CA SER A 280 -14.42 -8.13 12.40
C SER A 280 -13.48 -8.03 11.21
N ARG A 281 -13.60 -8.96 10.26
CA ARG A 281 -12.86 -8.97 9.01
C ARG A 281 -13.76 -9.55 7.94
N VAL A 282 -14.08 -8.77 6.92
CA VAL A 282 -14.69 -9.32 5.70
C VAL A 282 -13.66 -10.26 5.11
N ALA A 283 -13.92 -11.56 5.19
CA ALA A 283 -13.19 -12.53 4.39
C ALA A 283 -13.69 -12.34 2.95
N PRO A 284 -12.81 -12.09 1.98
CA PRO A 284 -13.21 -12.05 0.58
C PRO A 284 -13.85 -13.39 0.22
N THR A 285 -15.12 -13.35 -0.19
CA THR A 285 -15.94 -14.53 -0.55
C THR A 285 -15.63 -15.03 -1.96
N THR A 286 -14.99 -14.20 -2.79
CA THR A 286 -14.64 -14.55 -4.17
C THR A 286 -13.61 -15.67 -4.20
N ARG A 287 -13.96 -16.77 -4.90
CA ARG A 287 -13.04 -17.88 -5.18
C ARG A 287 -11.84 -17.34 -5.94
N ARG A 288 -10.65 -17.82 -5.59
CA ARG A 288 -9.42 -17.39 -6.26
C ARG A 288 -9.45 -17.79 -7.74
N PRO A 289 -9.31 -16.84 -8.69
CA PRO A 289 -9.24 -17.16 -10.10
C PRO A 289 -8.03 -18.03 -10.43
N GLY A 290 -8.18 -18.99 -11.34
CA GLY A 290 -7.06 -19.81 -11.83
C GLY A 290 -5.95 -18.95 -12.45
N ALA A 291 -6.33 -17.86 -13.11
CA ALA A 291 -5.44 -16.83 -13.66
C ALA A 291 -4.44 -16.30 -12.62
N VAL A 292 -4.84 -16.12 -11.35
CA VAL A 292 -3.93 -15.65 -10.29
C VAL A 292 -2.85 -16.69 -9.96
N LYS A 293 -3.21 -17.98 -9.93
CA LYS A 293 -2.25 -19.06 -9.68
C LYS A 293 -1.21 -19.14 -10.80
N LEU A 294 -1.68 -19.14 -12.05
CA LEU A 294 -0.84 -19.14 -13.23
C LEU A 294 0.05 -17.88 -13.28
N SER A 295 -0.51 -16.70 -12.99
CA SER A 295 0.26 -15.45 -12.90
C SER A 295 1.38 -15.55 -11.89
N THR A 296 1.11 -16.14 -10.71
CA THR A 296 2.11 -16.28 -9.65
C THR A 296 3.26 -17.18 -10.10
N LEU A 297 2.97 -18.27 -10.78
CA LEU A 297 3.97 -19.17 -11.35
C LEU A 297 4.77 -18.48 -12.46
N LEU A 298 4.10 -17.86 -13.45
CA LEU A 298 4.75 -17.17 -14.57
C LEU A 298 5.64 -16.03 -14.09
N ILE A 299 5.16 -15.24 -13.14
CA ILE A 299 5.95 -14.16 -12.54
C ILE A 299 7.13 -14.75 -11.79
N SER A 300 6.94 -15.76 -10.92
CA SER A 300 8.05 -16.38 -10.20
C SER A 300 9.10 -16.97 -11.16
N ALA A 301 8.66 -17.64 -12.22
CA ALA A 301 9.54 -18.13 -13.27
C ALA A 301 10.28 -16.98 -13.98
N PHE A 302 9.59 -15.88 -14.30
CA PHE A 302 10.21 -14.67 -14.86
C PHE A 302 11.25 -14.04 -13.93
N TRP A 303 11.07 -14.13 -12.61
CA TRP A 303 12.08 -13.70 -11.65
C TRP A 303 13.30 -14.62 -11.64
N LEU A 304 13.06 -15.94 -11.68
CA LEU A 304 14.07 -16.99 -11.65
C LEU A 304 14.88 -17.11 -12.96
N LEU A 305 14.28 -16.81 -14.11
CA LEU A 305 14.87 -17.04 -15.43
C LEU A 305 16.11 -16.17 -15.72
N PRO A 306 16.12 -14.84 -15.51
CA PRO A 306 17.32 -14.02 -15.72
C PRO A 306 18.48 -14.47 -14.84
N LEU A 307 18.17 -14.90 -13.61
CA LEU A 307 19.16 -15.48 -12.71
C LEU A 307 19.78 -16.75 -13.31
N ALA A 308 18.93 -17.66 -13.78
CA ALA A 308 19.36 -18.90 -14.40
C ALA A 308 20.17 -18.65 -15.68
N VAL A 309 19.78 -17.67 -16.50
CA VAL A 309 20.49 -17.28 -17.73
C VAL A 309 21.86 -16.69 -17.40
N VAL A 310 21.98 -15.81 -16.40
CA VAL A 310 23.27 -15.26 -15.97
C VAL A 310 24.19 -16.36 -15.45
N LEU A 311 23.66 -17.28 -14.63
CA LEU A 311 24.43 -18.42 -14.13
C LEU A 311 24.91 -19.33 -15.27
N LEU A 312 24.05 -19.62 -16.24
CA LEU A 312 24.38 -20.47 -17.38
C LEU A 312 25.38 -19.78 -18.31
N ALA A 313 25.22 -18.49 -18.58
CA ALA A 313 26.17 -17.69 -19.36
C ALA A 313 27.54 -17.63 -18.67
N MET A 314 27.57 -17.44 -17.36
CA MET A 314 28.82 -17.45 -16.58
C MET A 314 29.51 -18.81 -16.65
N GLN A 315 28.76 -19.91 -16.53
CA GLN A 315 29.30 -21.26 -16.72
C GLN A 315 29.89 -21.44 -18.12
N VAL A 316 29.20 -21.00 -19.18
CA VAL A 316 29.69 -21.09 -20.55
C VAL A 316 30.97 -20.27 -20.75
N VAL A 317 31.03 -19.05 -20.21
CA VAL A 317 32.25 -18.20 -20.28
C VAL A 317 33.42 -18.90 -19.60
N VAL A 318 33.21 -19.47 -18.41
CA VAL A 318 34.31 -20.17 -17.71
C VAL A 318 34.76 -21.41 -18.48
N LEU A 319 33.83 -22.20 -19.03
CA LEU A 319 34.18 -23.34 -19.88
C LEU A 319 34.99 -22.91 -21.12
N LEU A 320 34.63 -21.79 -21.75
CA LEU A 320 35.36 -21.21 -22.89
C LEU A 320 36.76 -20.74 -22.51
N VAL A 321 36.91 -20.02 -21.39
CA VAL A 321 38.21 -19.57 -20.88
C VAL A 321 39.10 -20.77 -20.59
N ASN A 322 38.58 -21.78 -19.88
CA ASN A 322 39.34 -22.99 -19.58
C ASN A 322 39.78 -23.72 -20.85
N PHE A 323 38.90 -23.84 -21.85
CA PHE A 323 39.22 -24.44 -23.14
C PHE A 323 40.32 -23.66 -23.90
N VAL A 324 40.26 -22.33 -23.90
CA VAL A 324 41.28 -21.47 -24.52
C VAL A 324 42.62 -21.61 -23.81
N ILE A 325 42.63 -21.60 -22.48
CA ILE A 325 43.84 -21.82 -21.69
C ILE A 325 44.45 -23.20 -22.03
N GLU A 326 43.65 -24.25 -22.02
CA GLU A 326 44.13 -25.61 -22.32
C GLU A 326 44.69 -25.74 -23.74
N THR A 327 44.03 -25.12 -24.73
CA THR A 327 44.49 -25.16 -26.14
C THR A 327 45.78 -24.37 -26.36
N VAL A 328 45.92 -23.18 -25.76
CA VAL A 328 47.14 -22.37 -25.82
C VAL A 328 48.31 -23.10 -25.14
N PHE A 329 48.09 -23.67 -23.96
CA PHE A 329 49.12 -24.46 -23.27
C PHE A 329 49.53 -25.70 -24.07
N ARG A 330 48.58 -26.42 -24.66
CA ARG A 330 48.86 -27.62 -25.46
C ARG A 330 49.65 -27.28 -26.73
N GLN A 331 49.42 -26.12 -27.36
CA GLN A 331 50.26 -25.65 -28.48
C GLN A 331 51.68 -25.27 -28.05
N SER A 332 51.87 -24.72 -26.85
CA SER A 332 53.20 -24.33 -26.36
C SER A 332 54.13 -25.52 -26.07
N HIS A 333 53.56 -26.69 -25.72
CA HIS A 333 54.32 -27.89 -25.36
C HIS A 333 54.77 -28.74 -26.56
N GLY A 334 54.55 -28.28 -27.79
CA GLY A 334 54.99 -28.96 -29.02
C GLY A 334 56.45 -28.71 -29.43
N SER A 335 57.24 -27.94 -28.66
CA SER A 335 58.68 -27.77 -28.91
C SER A 335 59.50 -28.74 -28.03
N PRO A 336 60.09 -29.80 -28.62
CA PRO A 336 60.94 -30.72 -27.88
C PRO A 336 62.31 -30.06 -27.66
N GLY A 337 62.57 -29.50 -26.48
CA GLY A 337 63.96 -29.13 -26.14
C GLY A 337 64.27 -28.12 -25.05
N LEU A 338 63.34 -27.68 -24.18
CA LEU A 338 63.69 -26.74 -23.11
C LEU A 338 63.16 -27.17 -21.73
N ASP A 339 64.03 -26.99 -20.74
CA ASP A 339 64.09 -27.62 -19.42
C ASP A 339 62.86 -27.49 -18.50
N ASP A 340 62.70 -28.54 -17.69
CA ASP A 340 61.61 -28.93 -16.77
C ASP A 340 61.40 -28.03 -15.53
N GLN A 341 61.79 -26.76 -15.54
CA GLN A 341 61.87 -25.95 -14.30
C GLN A 341 60.82 -24.83 -14.13
N SER A 342 59.92 -24.62 -15.08
CA SER A 342 58.81 -23.66 -14.95
C SER A 342 57.45 -24.29 -15.27
N ARG A 343 57.16 -25.45 -14.67
CA ARG A 343 55.78 -25.91 -14.50
C ARG A 343 55.04 -24.96 -13.56
N VAL A 344 54.68 -23.78 -14.06
CA VAL A 344 53.56 -23.01 -13.54
C VAL A 344 52.36 -23.91 -13.75
N THR A 345 52.00 -24.62 -12.68
CA THR A 345 50.85 -25.52 -12.69
C THR A 345 49.63 -24.69 -13.07
N SER A 346 48.85 -25.20 -14.03
CA SER A 346 47.59 -24.62 -14.49
C SER A 346 46.55 -24.40 -13.37
N SER A 347 46.86 -24.77 -12.13
CA SER A 347 46.09 -24.50 -10.92
C SER A 347 46.06 -23.01 -10.54
N ASP A 348 47.09 -22.23 -10.85
CA ASP A 348 47.26 -20.91 -10.22
C ASP A 348 46.47 -19.78 -10.91
N PHE A 349 45.98 -20.02 -12.13
CA PHE A 349 45.13 -19.08 -12.87
C PHE A 349 43.69 -19.57 -13.06
N GLY A 350 43.32 -20.68 -12.42
CA GLY A 350 41.96 -21.23 -12.47
C GLY A 350 41.01 -20.35 -11.68
N PHE A 351 40.14 -19.60 -12.36
CA PHE A 351 38.97 -19.00 -11.72
C PHE A 351 38.09 -20.12 -11.18
N ASP A 352 38.16 -20.38 -9.88
CA ASP A 352 37.41 -21.48 -9.27
C ASP A 352 35.93 -21.11 -9.20
N VAL A 353 35.16 -21.63 -10.15
CA VAL A 353 33.71 -21.49 -10.23
C VAL A 353 33.06 -21.89 -8.92
N TRP A 354 33.62 -22.89 -8.24
CA TRP A 354 33.07 -23.33 -6.97
C TRP A 354 33.25 -22.29 -5.88
N GLU A 355 34.41 -21.64 -5.80
CA GLU A 355 34.67 -20.58 -4.81
C GLU A 355 33.79 -19.35 -5.06
N PHE A 356 33.57 -18.97 -6.32
CA PHE A 356 32.65 -17.88 -6.66
C PHE A 356 31.18 -18.19 -6.32
N LEU A 357 30.70 -19.39 -6.71
CA LEU A 357 29.33 -19.82 -6.41
C LEU A 357 29.11 -19.94 -4.90
N TRP A 358 30.10 -20.46 -4.17
CA TRP A 358 30.06 -20.58 -2.72
C TRP A 358 30.15 -19.21 -2.03
N GLY A 359 31.02 -18.31 -2.48
CA GLY A 359 31.13 -16.95 -1.95
C GLY A 359 29.86 -16.12 -2.16
N SER A 360 29.13 -16.38 -3.25
CA SER A 360 27.90 -15.68 -3.60
C SER A 360 26.62 -16.32 -3.00
N TRP A 361 26.72 -17.49 -2.36
CA TRP A 361 25.58 -18.22 -1.77
C TRP A 361 24.67 -17.39 -0.84
N PRO A 362 25.16 -16.45 -0.01
CA PRO A 362 24.30 -15.68 0.89
C PRO A 362 23.38 -14.73 0.10
N LEU A 363 23.88 -14.15 -0.99
CA LEU A 363 23.10 -13.28 -1.87
C LEU A 363 22.02 -14.08 -2.60
N TRP A 364 22.35 -15.27 -3.12
CA TRP A 364 21.39 -16.15 -3.78
C TRP A 364 20.29 -16.61 -2.83
N SER A 365 20.67 -16.98 -1.60
CA SER A 365 19.73 -17.44 -0.56
C SER A 365 18.80 -16.34 -0.11
N LEU A 366 19.33 -15.14 0.10
CA LEU A 366 18.55 -13.95 0.39
C LEU A 366 17.56 -13.66 -0.75
N TRP A 367 18.01 -13.80 -2.00
CA TRP A 367 17.17 -13.56 -3.16
C TRP A 367 16.07 -14.61 -3.35
N LEU A 368 16.39 -15.90 -3.22
CA LEU A 368 15.41 -16.99 -3.19
C LEU A 368 14.39 -16.79 -2.07
N ALA A 369 14.82 -16.36 -0.89
CA ALA A 369 13.93 -16.04 0.21
C ALA A 369 13.01 -14.84 -0.11
N VAL A 370 13.53 -13.80 -0.78
CA VAL A 370 12.73 -12.67 -1.27
C VAL A 370 11.71 -13.12 -2.32
N VAL A 371 12.14 -13.88 -3.33
CA VAL A 371 11.25 -14.43 -4.38
C VAL A 371 10.20 -15.35 -3.77
N ALA A 372 10.57 -16.25 -2.86
CA ALA A 372 9.64 -17.14 -2.18
C ALA A 372 8.66 -16.37 -1.29
N LEU A 373 9.11 -15.36 -0.55
CA LEU A 373 8.24 -14.50 0.26
C LEU A 373 7.29 -13.68 -0.61
N CYS A 374 7.78 -13.16 -1.75
CA CYS A 374 6.98 -12.48 -2.75
C CYS A 374 5.94 -13.44 -3.33
N ALA A 375 6.35 -14.57 -3.90
CA ALA A 375 5.49 -15.62 -4.45
C ALA A 375 4.44 -16.08 -3.43
N TYR A 376 4.82 -16.31 -2.16
CA TYR A 376 3.90 -16.66 -1.08
C TYR A 376 2.90 -15.55 -0.77
N ARG A 377 3.34 -14.28 -0.75
CA ARG A 377 2.44 -13.13 -0.51
C ARG A 377 1.51 -12.88 -1.71
N MET A 378 1.99 -13.12 -2.92
CA MET A 378 1.23 -13.12 -4.16
C MET A 378 0.17 -14.22 -4.13
N TRP A 379 0.60 -15.41 -3.75
CA TRP A 379 -0.23 -16.56 -3.53
C TRP A 379 -1.29 -16.27 -2.48
N ARG A 380 -0.98 -15.60 -1.35
CA ARG A 380 -2.00 -15.22 -0.35
C ARG A 380 -2.98 -14.13 -0.81
N GLY A 381 -2.84 -13.62 -2.03
CA GLY A 381 -3.72 -12.60 -2.58
C GLY A 381 -3.54 -11.25 -1.93
N GLY A 382 -2.29 -10.93 -1.57
CA GLY A 382 -1.93 -9.56 -1.32
C GLY A 382 -2.07 -8.77 -2.63
N PRO A 383 -3.00 -7.81 -2.77
CA PRO A 383 -3.05 -6.89 -3.93
C PRO A 383 -1.71 -6.14 -4.14
N PHE A 384 -0.90 -6.13 -3.08
CA PHE A 384 0.48 -5.69 -3.01
C PHE A 384 1.44 -6.41 -3.97
N VAL A 385 1.31 -7.72 -4.18
CA VAL A 385 2.35 -8.46 -4.91
C VAL A 385 2.07 -8.54 -6.41
N ILE A 386 0.82 -8.47 -6.83
CA ILE A 386 0.48 -8.29 -8.25
C ILE A 386 1.01 -6.94 -8.76
N MET A 387 0.97 -5.92 -7.90
CA MET A 387 1.54 -4.61 -8.22
C MET A 387 3.07 -4.55 -8.06
N MET A 388 3.65 -5.24 -7.06
CA MET A 388 5.12 -5.37 -6.98
C MET A 388 5.69 -6.19 -8.13
N ALA A 389 5.01 -7.24 -8.59
CA ALA A 389 5.41 -7.97 -9.79
C ALA A 389 5.45 -7.08 -11.04
N ARG A 390 4.48 -6.15 -11.18
CA ARG A 390 4.48 -5.16 -12.26
C ARG A 390 5.69 -4.23 -12.23
N ILE A 391 6.09 -3.80 -11.03
CA ILE A 391 7.11 -2.76 -10.91
C ILE A 391 8.50 -3.36 -10.81
N GLN A 392 8.67 -4.35 -9.95
CA GLN A 392 9.94 -5.06 -9.80
C GLN A 392 10.28 -5.79 -11.12
N GLY A 393 9.31 -6.25 -11.92
CA GLY A 393 9.56 -6.90 -13.22
C GLY A 393 10.17 -5.96 -14.27
N VAL A 394 10.14 -4.65 -14.03
CA VAL A 394 10.83 -3.61 -14.83
C VAL A 394 12.08 -3.12 -14.10
N PHE A 395 11.97 -2.93 -12.78
CA PHE A 395 13.03 -2.34 -11.97
C PHE A 395 14.24 -3.25 -11.79
N PHE A 396 14.02 -4.55 -11.65
CA PHE A 396 15.07 -5.50 -11.34
C PHE A 396 15.92 -5.90 -12.54
N PRO A 397 15.35 -6.10 -13.76
CA PRO A 397 16.17 -6.12 -14.97
C PRO A 397 17.04 -4.87 -15.04
N VAL A 398 16.46 -3.67 -14.95
CA VAL A 398 17.21 -2.40 -15.06
C VAL A 398 18.30 -2.28 -13.98
N PHE A 399 18.04 -2.74 -12.76
CA PHE A 399 19.03 -2.79 -11.68
C PHE A 399 20.15 -3.82 -11.94
N LEU A 400 19.80 -5.03 -12.39
CA LEU A 400 20.77 -6.06 -12.76
C LEU A 400 21.65 -5.57 -13.92
N LEU A 401 21.05 -4.88 -14.89
CA LEU A 401 21.76 -4.23 -15.98
C LEU A 401 22.74 -3.20 -15.42
N ALA A 402 22.27 -2.21 -14.65
CA ALA A 402 23.13 -1.18 -14.07
C ALA A 402 24.29 -1.75 -13.22
N SER A 403 24.06 -2.88 -12.54
CA SER A 403 25.08 -3.57 -11.74
C SER A 403 26.07 -4.37 -12.59
N LEU A 404 25.61 -4.99 -13.69
CA LEU A 404 26.50 -5.65 -14.66
C LEU A 404 27.32 -4.62 -15.43
N LEU A 405 26.72 -3.48 -15.78
CA LEU A 405 27.36 -2.34 -16.44
C LEU A 405 28.48 -1.71 -15.59
N SER A 406 28.39 -1.76 -14.27
CA SER A 406 29.42 -1.22 -13.38
C SER A 406 30.59 -2.17 -13.14
N TRP A 407 30.47 -3.44 -13.54
CA TRP A 407 31.47 -4.49 -13.29
C TRP A 407 32.42 -4.75 -14.47
N SER A 408 32.09 -4.38 -15.71
CA SER A 408 33.04 -4.51 -16.84
C SER A 408 32.92 -3.35 -17.86
N PRO A 409 34.02 -2.66 -18.21
CA PRO A 409 34.01 -1.56 -19.18
C PRO A 409 33.93 -2.02 -20.65
N THR A 410 33.89 -3.32 -20.94
CA THR A 410 33.89 -3.86 -22.31
C THR A 410 32.51 -3.73 -22.98
N VAL A 411 32.46 -2.86 -23.99
CA VAL A 411 31.28 -2.48 -24.78
C VAL A 411 30.49 -3.68 -25.34
N GLY A 412 31.13 -4.82 -25.59
CA GLY A 412 30.48 -6.03 -26.11
C GLY A 412 29.54 -6.73 -25.13
N MET A 413 29.93 -6.89 -23.85
CA MET A 413 29.04 -7.41 -22.81
C MET A 413 27.89 -6.46 -22.53
N LEU A 414 28.15 -5.16 -22.71
CA LEU A 414 27.21 -4.06 -22.54
C LEU A 414 26.01 -4.20 -23.47
N VAL A 415 26.23 -4.41 -24.77
CA VAL A 415 25.15 -4.54 -25.76
C VAL A 415 24.37 -5.83 -25.57
N LEU A 416 25.04 -6.95 -25.29
CA LEU A 416 24.40 -8.25 -25.08
C LEU A 416 23.52 -8.24 -23.81
N ALA A 417 24.07 -7.78 -22.68
CA ALA A 417 23.34 -7.68 -21.41
C ALA A 417 22.15 -6.73 -21.55
N THR A 418 22.31 -5.59 -22.22
CA THR A 418 21.21 -4.64 -22.45
C THR A 418 20.11 -5.27 -23.32
N SER A 419 20.48 -5.98 -24.38
CA SER A 419 19.52 -6.55 -25.34
C SER A 419 18.72 -7.72 -24.77
N VAL A 420 19.37 -8.66 -24.07
CA VAL A 420 18.73 -9.79 -23.38
C VAL A 420 17.71 -9.28 -22.36
N LEU A 421 18.05 -8.20 -21.69
CA LEU A 421 17.33 -7.68 -20.54
C LEU A 421 16.18 -6.75 -20.97
N LEU A 422 16.34 -6.02 -22.08
CA LEU A 422 15.23 -5.34 -22.77
C LEU A 422 14.22 -6.36 -23.31
N GLY A 423 14.71 -7.47 -23.90
CA GLY A 423 13.89 -8.59 -24.37
C GLY A 423 13.09 -9.25 -23.24
N LEU A 424 13.73 -9.54 -22.10
CA LEU A 424 13.06 -10.06 -20.91
C LEU A 424 11.99 -9.07 -20.39
N THR A 425 12.32 -7.78 -20.31
CA THR A 425 11.37 -6.76 -19.86
C THR A 425 10.15 -6.65 -20.79
N PHE A 426 10.37 -6.74 -22.11
CA PHE A 426 9.31 -6.76 -23.13
C PHE A 426 8.47 -8.05 -23.09
N LEU A 427 9.06 -9.22 -22.79
CA LEU A 427 8.32 -10.48 -22.70
C LEU A 427 7.49 -10.60 -21.40
N GLY A 428 7.97 -10.03 -20.29
CA GLY A 428 7.29 -10.13 -18.98
C GLY A 428 6.06 -9.22 -18.83
N MET A 429 6.06 -8.06 -19.48
CA MET A 429 5.00 -7.04 -19.41
C MET A 429 3.62 -7.50 -19.95
N PRO A 430 3.51 -8.15 -21.13
CA PRO A 430 2.23 -8.53 -21.72
C PRO A 430 1.46 -9.54 -20.86
N ALA A 431 2.14 -10.56 -20.34
CA ALA A 431 1.49 -11.61 -19.54
C ALA A 431 0.87 -11.06 -18.25
N ALA A 432 1.60 -10.22 -17.51
CA ALA A 432 1.09 -9.58 -16.30
C ALA A 432 -0.03 -8.56 -16.61
N THR A 433 0.03 -7.89 -17.76
CA THR A 433 -0.97 -6.89 -18.17
C THR A 433 -2.27 -7.54 -18.63
N VAL A 434 -2.20 -8.60 -19.43
CA VAL A 434 -3.35 -9.39 -19.90
C VAL A 434 -4.09 -10.04 -18.72
N LEU A 435 -3.37 -10.56 -17.73
CA LEU A 435 -3.96 -11.17 -16.53
C LEU A 435 -4.68 -10.17 -15.62
N LEU A 436 -4.38 -8.87 -15.72
CA LEU A 436 -5.00 -7.79 -14.92
C LEU A 436 -6.12 -7.04 -15.64
N LEU A 437 -6.21 -7.20 -16.97
CA LEU A 437 -7.38 -6.82 -17.74
C LEU A 437 -8.54 -7.79 -17.54
N ARG A 438 -8.24 -9.01 -17.07
CA ARG A 438 -9.26 -10.00 -16.71
C ARG A 438 -10.10 -9.52 -15.52
N ARG A 439 -11.41 -9.41 -15.76
CA ARG A 439 -12.41 -8.87 -14.84
C ARG A 439 -12.47 -9.65 -13.52
N ASP A 440 -12.43 -10.98 -13.59
CA ASP A 440 -12.43 -11.89 -12.43
C ASP A 440 -11.23 -11.67 -11.50
N VAL A 441 -10.05 -11.41 -12.08
CA VAL A 441 -8.84 -11.07 -11.31
C VAL A 441 -8.99 -9.71 -10.65
N ARG A 442 -9.52 -8.70 -11.35
CA ARG A 442 -9.76 -7.36 -10.79
C ARG A 442 -10.75 -7.41 -9.62
N GLU A 443 -11.91 -8.05 -9.80
CA GLU A 443 -12.92 -8.22 -8.75
C GLU A 443 -12.37 -8.97 -7.53
N TRP A 444 -11.58 -10.02 -7.77
CA TRP A 444 -10.90 -10.74 -6.68
C TRP A 444 -9.89 -9.87 -5.94
N VAL A 445 -9.06 -9.09 -6.65
CA VAL A 445 -8.09 -8.15 -6.06
C VAL A 445 -8.80 -7.08 -5.24
N ASP A 446 -9.88 -6.49 -5.77
CA ASP A 446 -10.66 -5.44 -5.13
C ASP A 446 -11.36 -5.95 -3.86
N SER A 447 -11.83 -7.20 -3.85
CA SER A 447 -12.40 -7.83 -2.65
C SER A 447 -11.40 -7.99 -1.49
N ARG A 448 -10.09 -8.01 -1.77
CA ARG A 448 -9.00 -8.16 -0.78
C ARG A 448 -8.35 -6.82 -0.38
N LEU A 449 -8.69 -5.76 -1.10
CA LEU A 449 -8.23 -4.40 -0.84
C LEU A 449 -8.98 -3.81 0.36
#